data_AF-A0A975IG02-F1
#
_entry.id   AF-A0A975IG02-F1
#
_cell.length_a   1.000
_cell.length_b   1.000
_cell.length_c   1.000
_cell.angle_alpha   90.00
_cell.angle_beta   90.00
_cell.angle_gamma   90.00
#
_symmetry.space_group_name_H-M   'P 1'
#
loop_
_entity.id
_entity.type
_entity.pdbx_description
1 polymer ?
#
loop_
_entity_poly.entity_id
_entity_poly.type
_entity_poly.pdbx_seq_one_letter_code
_entity_poly.pdbx_strand_id
1 'polypeptide(L)'
;MIKMSTYALVATSLVAVFSGSGCSGNVKKPTADTPKLQKASLDTRTASTTASVRKASYRSTASSDSPTQASLDQDFDTWERIFHGFKLPNHTNNAQVQRFVNQYGRNPRQLGMLSERASVFLHMIVHEVDRRNLPTELALLPFVESAFNPDVFSHAGAAGLWQFIPDTGKRYGLQQAKDYDARMDPFAATGAALNYLEKLNADFNGDWLLALAAYNCGEGRVQREIDRNRSKGLPTDFWSLSLPKETREYVPRLLAFKELTRNAKRYGIALADTPNEAKLAQLRIDKPVNLRQAAMQAGLDADSLTALNPYFRTGITTPRYSNRIILPREHAQRLTQVIAALPAASPRAGSSKAHQYNTLATTQTGKKAAKGTQYTRVKTKLRSAQLYKRKVNA
;
A
#
# COMPACT_ATOMS: atom_id res chain seq x y z
N MET A 1 32.38 26.56 36.01
CA MET A 1 32.18 26.99 34.60
C MET A 1 32.89 25.98 33.70
N ILE A 2 32.13 25.32 32.80
CA ILE A 2 32.48 24.86 31.42
C ILE A 2 33.91 24.27 31.28
N LYS A 3 34.17 22.98 31.00
CA LYS A 3 33.64 22.07 29.97
C LYS A 3 34.20 20.67 30.32
N MET A 4 33.40 19.61 30.16
CA MET A 4 33.93 18.24 30.04
C MET A 4 33.46 17.60 28.75
N SER A 5 34.37 16.81 28.22
CA SER A 5 34.46 16.29 26.87
C SER A 5 33.94 14.84 26.80
N THR A 6 33.55 14.46 25.58
CA THR A 6 33.74 13.14 24.93
C THR A 6 32.86 11.91 25.23
N TYR A 7 32.44 11.30 24.10
CA TYR A 7 32.13 9.89 23.77
C TYR A 7 30.97 9.14 24.43
N ALA A 8 30.08 8.58 23.59
CA ALA A 8 29.46 7.27 23.82
C ALA A 8 29.21 6.55 22.49
N LEU A 9 29.95 5.46 22.31
CA LEU A 9 29.90 4.46 21.25
C LEU A 9 28.74 3.46 21.47
N VAL A 10 28.25 2.96 20.33
CA VAL A 10 27.72 1.61 20.04
C VAL A 10 27.62 0.61 21.21
N ALA A 11 26.43 0.03 21.38
CA ALA A 11 26.24 -1.22 22.13
C ALA A 11 25.66 -2.31 21.21
N THR A 12 26.53 -3.25 20.86
CA THR A 12 26.26 -4.64 20.46
C THR A 12 25.65 -5.45 21.60
N SER A 13 24.85 -6.47 21.29
CA SER A 13 24.60 -7.58 22.22
C SER A 13 24.43 -8.89 21.45
N LEU A 14 25.56 -9.61 21.38
CA LEU A 14 25.65 -11.06 21.26
C LEU A 14 25.43 -11.64 22.67
N VAL A 15 24.67 -12.73 22.79
CA VAL A 15 24.79 -13.67 23.93
C VAL A 15 24.87 -15.07 23.34
N ALA A 16 25.86 -15.82 23.83
CA ALA A 16 26.22 -17.15 23.42
C ALA A 16 26.10 -18.13 24.62
N VAL A 17 25.63 -19.33 24.30
CA VAL A 17 25.94 -20.67 24.87
C VAL A 17 25.49 -21.02 26.30
N PHE A 18 24.68 -22.07 26.42
CA PHE A 18 25.05 -23.31 27.13
C PHE A 18 24.32 -24.54 26.55
N SER A 19 25.07 -25.63 26.47
CA SER A 19 24.74 -26.95 25.94
C SER A 19 23.88 -27.78 26.91
N GLY A 20 23.06 -28.68 26.38
CA GLY A 20 22.37 -29.71 27.17
C GLY A 20 21.83 -30.83 26.28
N SER A 21 22.37 -32.03 26.47
CA SER A 21 22.09 -33.26 25.71
C SER A 21 20.75 -33.92 26.05
N GLY A 22 20.18 -34.63 25.06
CA GLY A 22 19.50 -35.92 25.24
C GLY A 22 18.01 -35.91 25.65
N CYS A 23 17.14 -36.38 24.74
CA CYS A 23 16.54 -37.72 24.85
C CYS A 23 15.56 -38.03 23.72
N SER A 24 15.53 -39.32 23.42
CA SER A 24 14.83 -40.04 22.35
C SER A 24 13.30 -40.04 22.52
N GLY A 25 12.58 -40.08 21.40
CA GLY A 25 11.12 -40.16 21.38
C GLY A 25 10.57 -40.46 19.99
N ASN A 26 10.59 -41.74 19.63
CA ASN A 26 10.13 -42.30 18.37
C ASN A 26 8.60 -42.18 18.24
N VAL A 27 8.07 -41.47 17.24
CA VAL A 27 6.63 -41.55 16.87
C VAL A 27 6.50 -41.68 15.35
N LYS A 28 5.79 -42.75 14.96
CA LYS A 28 5.54 -43.21 13.59
C LYS A 28 4.77 -42.18 12.75
N LYS A 29 5.20 -42.07 11.49
CA LYS A 29 4.49 -41.47 10.35
C LYS A 29 3.13 -42.14 10.08
N PRO A 30 2.16 -41.36 9.57
CA PRO A 30 1.30 -41.82 8.49
C PRO A 30 1.67 -41.11 7.18
N THR A 31 1.78 -41.92 6.13
CA THR A 31 1.98 -41.58 4.73
C THR A 31 0.75 -40.88 4.13
N ALA A 32 0.96 -39.78 3.41
CA ALA A 32 0.05 -39.30 2.38
C ALA A 32 0.87 -38.59 1.28
N ASP A 33 0.62 -38.97 0.04
CA ASP A 33 1.40 -38.66 -1.15
C ASP A 33 1.62 -37.16 -1.39
N THR A 34 2.89 -36.81 -1.60
CA THR A 34 3.29 -35.48 -2.06
C THR A 34 3.67 -35.59 -3.54
N PRO A 35 3.03 -34.85 -4.47
CA PRO A 35 3.49 -34.82 -5.85
C PRO A 35 4.87 -34.15 -5.89
N LYS A 36 5.88 -34.86 -6.39
CA LYS A 36 7.21 -34.31 -6.66
C LYS A 36 7.09 -33.26 -7.76
N LEU A 37 7.39 -32.00 -7.45
CA LEU A 37 7.65 -30.96 -8.45
C LEU A 37 8.90 -31.36 -9.25
N GLN A 38 8.71 -31.75 -10.52
CA GLN A 38 9.79 -31.94 -11.47
C GLN A 38 10.49 -30.60 -11.72
N LYS A 39 11.82 -30.59 -11.58
CA LYS A 39 12.67 -29.50 -12.07
C LYS A 39 12.61 -29.55 -13.61
N ALA A 40 12.00 -28.54 -14.23
CA ALA A 40 12.15 -28.33 -15.66
C ALA A 40 13.35 -27.41 -15.90
N SER A 41 14.42 -27.98 -16.44
CA SER A 41 15.50 -27.26 -17.12
C SER A 41 14.95 -26.64 -18.41
N LEU A 42 15.33 -25.39 -18.70
CA LEU A 42 15.08 -24.83 -20.02
C LEU A 42 16.14 -25.35 -20.99
N ASP A 43 15.73 -26.24 -21.89
CA ASP A 43 16.41 -26.47 -23.16
C ASP A 43 16.05 -25.35 -24.14
N THR A 44 17.10 -24.76 -24.69
CA THR A 44 17.06 -23.80 -25.79
C THR A 44 16.73 -24.56 -27.08
N ARG A 45 15.56 -24.35 -27.67
CA ARG A 45 15.33 -24.68 -29.08
C ARG A 45 14.48 -23.64 -29.79
N THR A 46 15.13 -23.01 -30.75
CA THR A 46 14.63 -22.21 -31.85
C THR A 46 13.51 -22.92 -32.61
N ALA A 47 12.42 -22.21 -32.90
CA ALA A 47 11.53 -22.57 -34.00
C ALA A 47 10.93 -21.29 -34.62
N SER A 48 11.32 -21.08 -35.86
CA SER A 48 10.74 -20.15 -36.83
C SER A 48 9.40 -20.70 -37.31
N THR A 49 8.35 -19.87 -37.39
CA THR A 49 7.29 -20.06 -38.40
C THR A 49 6.59 -18.74 -38.75
N THR A 50 6.34 -18.63 -40.05
CA THR A 50 5.94 -17.51 -40.89
C THR A 50 4.48 -17.05 -40.77
N ALA A 51 4.33 -15.73 -40.87
CA ALA A 51 3.29 -14.89 -41.49
C ALA A 51 1.87 -15.43 -41.79
N SER A 52 0.87 -14.63 -41.42
CA SER A 52 -0.25 -14.30 -42.32
C SER A 52 -0.71 -12.85 -42.10
N VAL A 53 -0.38 -12.00 -43.07
CA VAL A 53 -0.82 -10.61 -43.19
C VAL A 53 -2.27 -10.57 -43.68
N ARG A 54 -3.14 -9.81 -43.00
CA ARG A 54 -4.37 -9.29 -43.61
C ARG A 54 -4.25 -7.77 -43.71
N LYS A 55 -4.38 -7.29 -44.94
CA LYS A 55 -4.31 -5.88 -45.38
C LYS A 55 -5.73 -5.39 -45.70
N ALA A 56 -5.86 -4.05 -45.69
CA ALA A 56 -6.97 -3.21 -46.16
C ALA A 56 -8.08 -2.93 -45.12
N SER A 57 -8.54 -1.69 -44.91
CA SER A 57 -8.47 -0.49 -45.73
C SER A 57 -8.53 0.76 -44.82
N TYR A 58 -7.58 1.69 -44.98
CA TYR A 58 -7.63 3.02 -44.36
C TYR A 58 -8.37 3.97 -45.30
N ARG A 59 -9.55 4.44 -44.91
CA ARG A 59 -10.18 5.61 -45.52
C ARG A 59 -9.80 6.84 -44.71
N SER A 60 -8.94 7.67 -45.30
CA SER A 60 -8.60 9.00 -44.82
C SER A 60 -9.72 9.96 -45.21
N THR A 61 -10.32 10.63 -44.22
CA THR A 61 -10.93 11.96 -44.39
C THR A 61 -10.56 12.81 -43.18
N ALA A 62 -10.10 14.02 -43.47
CA ALA A 62 -9.35 14.90 -42.60
C ALA A 62 -10.18 15.65 -41.56
N SER A 63 -9.52 15.90 -40.42
CA SER A 63 -9.51 17.11 -39.57
C SER A 63 -10.83 17.74 -39.09
N SER A 64 -11.03 17.67 -37.77
CA SER A 64 -11.39 18.83 -36.94
C SER A 64 -10.79 18.64 -35.54
N ASP A 65 -9.98 19.61 -35.12
CA ASP A 65 -9.27 19.62 -33.84
C ASP A 65 -10.19 19.58 -32.61
N SER A 66 -9.86 18.69 -31.68
CA SER A 66 -10.14 18.80 -30.24
C SER A 66 -9.20 17.84 -29.51
N PRO A 67 -8.53 18.25 -28.42
CA PRO A 67 -7.61 17.36 -27.72
C PRO A 67 -8.42 16.26 -27.03
N THR A 68 -8.27 15.02 -27.52
CA THR A 68 -8.91 13.84 -26.95
C THR A 68 -8.42 13.63 -25.51
N GLN A 69 -9.19 14.17 -24.55
CA GLN A 69 -9.13 13.77 -23.16
C GLN A 69 -9.58 12.30 -23.05
N ALA A 70 -8.64 11.45 -22.65
CA ALA A 70 -8.85 10.21 -21.90
C ALA A 70 -10.09 9.36 -22.27
N SER A 71 -10.01 8.59 -23.35
CA SER A 71 -10.91 7.45 -23.60
C SER A 71 -10.39 6.13 -22.98
N LEU A 72 -9.68 6.19 -21.85
CA LEU A 72 -9.07 5.02 -21.19
C LEU A 72 -9.99 4.31 -20.18
N ASP A 73 -11.23 4.79 -19.97
CA ASP A 73 -11.93 4.59 -18.70
C ASP A 73 -13.11 3.61 -18.67
N GLN A 74 -13.35 2.75 -19.68
CA GLN A 74 -14.49 1.81 -19.61
C GLN A 74 -14.18 0.31 -19.76
N ASP A 75 -13.03 -0.08 -20.29
CA ASP A 75 -12.76 -1.50 -20.58
C ASP A 75 -11.84 -2.21 -19.57
N PHE A 76 -11.18 -1.47 -18.67
CA PHE A 76 -10.21 -2.02 -17.73
C PHE A 76 -10.67 -1.93 -16.28
N ASP A 77 -10.33 -2.94 -15.48
CA ASP A 77 -10.37 -2.79 -14.02
C ASP A 77 -9.19 -1.95 -13.49
N THR A 78 -9.21 -1.61 -12.19
CA THR A 78 -8.16 -0.79 -11.58
C THR A 78 -6.78 -1.47 -11.62
N TRP A 79 -6.72 -2.80 -11.54
CA TRP A 79 -5.45 -3.53 -11.64
C TRP A 79 -4.88 -3.44 -13.04
N GLU A 80 -5.70 -3.67 -14.06
CA GLU A 80 -5.32 -3.54 -15.47
C GLU A 80 -4.85 -2.12 -15.78
N ARG A 81 -5.57 -1.09 -15.31
CA ARG A 81 -5.15 0.32 -15.41
C ARG A 81 -3.73 0.54 -14.86
N ILE A 82 -3.45 0.04 -13.66
CA ILE A 82 -2.11 0.09 -13.06
C ILE A 82 -1.11 -0.65 -13.95
N PHE A 83 -1.44 -1.86 -14.40
CA PHE A 83 -0.52 -2.65 -15.20
C PHE A 83 -0.15 -1.95 -16.52
N HIS A 84 -1.10 -1.26 -17.15
CA HIS A 84 -0.86 -0.48 -18.36
C HIS A 84 0.00 0.77 -18.13
N GLY A 85 -0.11 1.41 -16.96
CA GLY A 85 0.65 2.60 -16.61
C GLY A 85 2.03 2.32 -16.01
N PHE A 86 2.54 1.09 -16.09
CA PHE A 86 3.86 0.75 -15.55
C PHE A 86 4.98 1.45 -16.32
N LYS A 87 5.86 2.15 -15.60
CA LYS A 87 6.98 2.91 -16.17
C LYS A 87 8.33 2.64 -15.50
N LEU A 88 8.38 1.90 -14.39
CA LEU A 88 9.65 1.59 -13.73
C LEU A 88 10.47 0.58 -14.55
N PRO A 89 11.81 0.71 -14.58
CA PRO A 89 12.68 -0.23 -15.27
C PRO A 89 12.44 -1.68 -14.86
N ASN A 90 12.53 -2.60 -15.82
CA ASN A 90 12.32 -4.01 -15.57
C ASN A 90 13.57 -4.63 -14.93
N HIS A 91 13.45 -5.01 -13.66
CA HIS A 91 14.48 -5.75 -12.92
C HIS A 91 13.99 -7.12 -12.45
N THR A 92 13.01 -7.73 -13.12
CA THR A 92 12.49 -9.04 -12.72
C THR A 92 13.61 -10.08 -12.63
N ASN A 93 14.65 -10.04 -13.46
CA ASN A 93 15.77 -11.00 -13.40
C ASN A 93 16.83 -10.70 -12.32
N ASN A 94 16.72 -9.59 -11.58
CA ASN A 94 17.67 -9.26 -10.52
C ASN A 94 17.53 -10.26 -9.36
N ALA A 95 18.66 -10.75 -8.84
CA ALA A 95 18.67 -11.78 -7.79
C ALA A 95 17.95 -11.35 -6.49
N GLN A 96 18.04 -10.07 -6.10
CA GLN A 96 17.35 -9.55 -4.93
C GLN A 96 15.83 -9.47 -5.16
N VAL A 97 15.41 -9.09 -6.36
CA VAL A 97 13.98 -9.09 -6.77
C VAL A 97 13.45 -10.52 -6.78
N GLN A 98 14.15 -11.45 -7.43
CA GLN A 98 13.77 -12.86 -7.48
C GLN A 98 13.67 -13.51 -6.09
N ARG A 99 14.53 -13.12 -5.15
CA ARG A 99 14.43 -13.56 -3.75
C ARG A 99 13.06 -13.21 -3.15
N PHE A 100 12.59 -11.98 -3.37
CA PHE A 100 11.27 -11.54 -2.87
C PHE A 100 10.11 -12.09 -3.69
N VAL A 101 10.25 -12.28 -5.01
CA VAL A 101 9.25 -12.99 -5.84
C VAL A 101 9.01 -14.39 -5.29
N ASN A 102 10.10 -15.13 -5.02
CA ASN A 102 10.02 -16.47 -4.44
C ASN A 102 9.48 -16.46 -3.01
N GLN A 103 9.84 -15.47 -2.20
CA GLN A 103 9.36 -15.36 -0.82
C GLN A 103 7.84 -15.10 -0.77
N TYR A 104 7.35 -14.12 -1.51
CA TYR A 104 5.95 -13.73 -1.52
C TYR A 104 5.08 -14.71 -2.31
N GLY A 105 5.59 -15.24 -3.43
CA GLY A 105 4.89 -16.23 -4.27
C GLY A 105 4.59 -17.55 -3.55
N ARG A 106 5.29 -17.88 -2.45
CA ARG A 106 4.98 -19.03 -1.60
C ARG A 106 3.68 -18.87 -0.79
N ASN A 107 3.11 -17.66 -0.71
CA ASN A 107 1.90 -17.39 0.05
C ASN A 107 0.86 -16.61 -0.77
N PRO A 108 0.28 -17.23 -1.82
CA PRO A 108 -0.68 -16.55 -2.70
C PRO A 108 -1.94 -16.07 -1.95
N ARG A 109 -2.34 -16.77 -0.88
CA ARG A 109 -3.47 -16.34 -0.02
C ARG A 109 -3.19 -15.01 0.67
N GLN A 110 -1.97 -14.80 1.16
CA GLN A 110 -1.58 -13.53 1.77
C GLN A 110 -1.62 -12.39 0.75
N LEU A 111 -1.13 -12.61 -0.47
CA LEU A 111 -1.20 -11.61 -1.53
C LEU A 111 -2.64 -11.30 -1.94
N GLY A 112 -3.52 -12.31 -1.98
CA GLY A 112 -4.96 -12.12 -2.18
C GLY A 112 -5.59 -11.23 -1.09
N MET A 113 -5.30 -11.49 0.19
CA MET A 113 -5.77 -10.63 1.29
C MET A 113 -5.25 -9.19 1.19
N LEU A 114 -4.00 -9.02 0.76
CA LEU A 114 -3.41 -7.68 0.56
C LEU A 114 -4.05 -6.96 -0.62
N SER A 115 -4.37 -7.68 -1.70
CA SER A 115 -5.15 -7.16 -2.82
C SER A 115 -6.56 -6.74 -2.39
N GLU A 116 -7.22 -7.49 -1.50
CA GLU A 116 -8.51 -7.10 -0.93
C GLU A 116 -8.45 -5.78 -0.15
N ARG A 117 -7.40 -5.60 0.68
CA ARG A 117 -7.17 -4.34 1.39
C ARG A 117 -6.87 -3.19 0.43
N ALA A 118 -6.04 -3.45 -0.58
CA ALA A 118 -5.72 -2.48 -1.62
C ALA A 118 -6.98 -2.02 -2.35
N SER A 119 -7.90 -2.93 -2.68
CA SER A 119 -9.10 -2.65 -3.48
C SER A 119 -10.02 -1.53 -2.95
N VAL A 120 -9.85 -1.14 -1.68
CA VAL A 120 -10.57 -0.01 -1.05
C VAL A 120 -9.99 1.34 -1.49
N PHE A 121 -8.66 1.44 -1.60
CA PHE A 121 -7.93 2.69 -1.84
C PHE A 121 -7.30 2.76 -3.24
N LEU A 122 -7.19 1.63 -3.94
CA LEU A 122 -6.37 1.52 -5.14
C LEU A 122 -6.83 2.48 -6.25
N HIS A 123 -8.14 2.57 -6.48
CA HIS A 123 -8.71 3.50 -7.47
C HIS A 123 -8.36 4.96 -7.16
N MET A 124 -8.53 5.41 -5.90
CA MET A 124 -8.21 6.81 -5.56
C MET A 124 -6.71 7.12 -5.67
N ILE A 125 -5.85 6.13 -5.40
CA ILE A 125 -4.40 6.30 -5.51
C ILE A 125 -3.97 6.33 -6.98
N VAL A 126 -4.42 5.36 -7.80
CA VAL A 126 -4.05 5.34 -9.23
C VAL A 126 -4.59 6.56 -9.96
N HIS A 127 -5.78 7.05 -9.59
CA HIS A 127 -6.33 8.29 -10.14
C HIS A 127 -5.39 9.48 -9.89
N GLU A 128 -4.87 9.64 -8.66
CA GLU A 128 -3.92 10.71 -8.35
C GLU A 128 -2.56 10.52 -9.03
N VAL A 129 -2.10 9.28 -9.18
CA VAL A 129 -0.86 8.95 -9.90
C VAL A 129 -0.97 9.30 -11.39
N ASP A 130 -2.08 8.91 -12.03
CA ASP A 130 -2.32 9.20 -13.45
C ASP A 130 -2.50 10.69 -13.71
N ARG A 131 -3.24 11.40 -12.83
CA ARG A 131 -3.43 12.85 -12.91
C ARG A 131 -2.10 13.62 -12.92
N ARG A 132 -1.05 13.03 -12.33
CA ARG A 132 0.32 13.56 -12.25
C ARG A 132 1.27 12.93 -13.27
N ASN A 133 0.77 12.04 -14.13
CA ASN A 133 1.56 11.30 -15.12
C ASN A 133 2.73 10.48 -14.52
N LEU A 134 2.63 10.05 -13.27
CA LEU A 134 3.68 9.29 -12.59
C LEU A 134 3.64 7.79 -12.95
N PRO A 135 4.71 7.01 -12.68
CA PRO A 135 4.65 5.56 -12.78
C PRO A 135 3.56 4.98 -11.87
N THR A 136 2.63 4.21 -12.42
CA THR A 136 1.53 3.62 -11.62
C THR A 136 2.00 2.56 -10.64
N GLU A 137 3.24 2.04 -10.76
CA GLU A 137 3.85 1.22 -9.71
C GLU A 137 3.89 1.93 -8.35
N LEU A 138 3.92 3.27 -8.33
CA LEU A 138 3.88 4.04 -7.09
C LEU A 138 2.58 3.82 -6.31
N ALA A 139 1.48 3.48 -7.01
CA ALA A 139 0.21 3.12 -6.35
C ALA A 139 0.31 1.83 -5.52
N LEU A 140 1.35 1.02 -5.75
CA LEU A 140 1.62 -0.22 -5.02
C LEU A 140 2.48 0.01 -3.78
N LEU A 141 3.06 1.20 -3.58
CA LEU A 141 3.92 1.48 -2.42
C LEU A 141 3.27 1.21 -1.05
N PRO A 142 1.97 1.49 -0.83
CA PRO A 142 1.33 1.15 0.44
C PRO A 142 1.39 -0.35 0.80
N PHE A 143 1.65 -1.25 -0.17
CA PHE A 143 1.95 -2.65 0.11
C PHE A 143 3.20 -2.81 0.98
N VAL A 144 4.31 -2.18 0.60
CA VAL A 144 5.60 -2.30 1.33
C VAL A 144 5.62 -1.46 2.60
N GLU A 145 4.82 -0.40 2.66
CA GLU A 145 4.74 0.50 3.80
C GLU A 145 3.81 -0.01 4.90
N SER A 146 2.55 -0.24 4.57
CA SER A 146 1.48 -0.45 5.57
C SER A 146 0.65 -1.70 5.33
N ALA A 147 0.96 -2.47 4.28
CA ALA A 147 0.08 -3.52 3.80
C ALA A 147 -1.35 -3.01 3.52
N PHE A 148 -1.45 -1.77 2.99
CA PHE A 148 -2.70 -1.02 2.78
C PHE A 148 -3.55 -0.83 4.05
N ASN A 149 -2.92 -0.70 5.22
CA ASN A 149 -3.63 -0.37 6.46
C ASN A 149 -3.48 1.14 6.79
N PRO A 150 -4.56 1.94 6.72
CA PRO A 150 -4.50 3.37 7.05
C PRO A 150 -4.38 3.64 8.56
N ASP A 151 -4.65 2.65 9.41
CA ASP A 151 -4.62 2.75 10.87
C ASP A 151 -3.46 1.91 11.43
N VAL A 152 -2.23 2.35 11.18
CA VAL A 152 -1.04 1.63 11.63
C VAL A 152 0.10 2.59 11.96
N PHE A 153 0.83 2.27 13.03
CA PHE A 153 2.06 2.94 13.43
C PHE A 153 3.23 1.96 13.35
N SER A 154 4.37 2.41 12.83
CA SER A 154 5.63 1.69 12.97
C SER A 154 6.24 1.92 14.35
N HIS A 155 7.24 1.12 14.71
CA HIS A 155 8.05 1.35 15.92
C HIS A 155 8.74 2.72 15.92
N ALA A 156 9.07 3.27 14.74
CA ALA A 156 9.68 4.58 14.59
C ALA A 156 8.65 5.72 14.55
N GLY A 157 7.36 5.43 14.79
CA GLY A 157 6.28 6.42 14.79
C GLY A 157 5.80 6.86 13.41
N ALA A 158 6.19 6.14 12.36
CA ALA A 158 5.64 6.32 11.01
C ALA A 158 4.16 5.91 10.99
N ALA A 159 3.29 6.63 10.28
CA ALA A 159 1.84 6.42 10.38
C ALA A 159 1.13 6.37 9.03
N GLY A 160 0.04 5.59 8.99
CA GLY A 160 -0.92 5.53 7.89
C GLY A 160 -0.47 4.76 6.65
N LEU A 161 -1.22 4.90 5.56
CA LEU A 161 -1.00 4.13 4.31
C LEU A 161 0.43 4.25 3.78
N TRP A 162 0.96 5.46 3.86
CA TRP A 162 2.24 5.88 3.28
C TRP A 162 3.38 5.96 4.29
N GLN A 163 3.12 5.56 5.55
CA GLN A 163 4.09 5.52 6.65
C GLN A 163 4.94 6.79 6.78
N PHE A 164 4.28 7.94 6.88
CA PHE A 164 4.98 9.20 7.16
C PHE A 164 5.50 9.24 8.60
N ILE A 165 6.81 9.45 8.78
CA ILE A 165 7.36 9.85 10.08
C ILE A 165 6.86 11.27 10.44
N PRO A 166 6.80 11.63 11.74
CA PRO A 166 6.17 12.87 12.19
C PRO A 166 6.68 14.13 11.47
N ASP A 167 8.01 14.29 11.40
CA ASP A 167 8.63 15.51 10.87
C ASP A 167 8.46 15.65 9.35
N THR A 168 8.62 14.55 8.61
CA THR A 168 8.34 14.53 7.17
C THR A 168 6.86 14.79 6.91
N GLY A 169 5.96 14.20 7.69
CA GLY A 169 4.52 14.46 7.57
C GLY A 169 4.20 15.95 7.71
N LYS A 170 4.72 16.63 8.74
CA LYS A 170 4.54 18.08 8.92
C LYS A 170 5.10 18.88 7.74
N ARG A 171 6.29 18.52 7.24
CA ARG A 171 6.92 19.17 6.08
C ARG A 171 6.01 19.14 4.85
N TYR A 172 5.27 18.05 4.65
CA TYR A 172 4.34 17.88 3.53
C TYR A 172 2.88 18.20 3.89
N GLY A 173 2.65 19.03 4.91
CA GLY A 173 1.32 19.56 5.25
C GLY A 173 0.41 18.59 6.00
N LEU A 174 0.93 17.44 6.46
CA LEU A 174 0.17 16.49 7.26
C LEU A 174 0.19 16.91 8.74
N GLN A 175 -0.75 17.78 9.08
CA GLN A 175 -0.95 18.29 10.43
C GLN A 175 -1.21 17.15 11.44
N GLN A 176 -0.60 17.30 12.62
CA GLN A 176 -0.69 16.36 13.73
C GLN A 176 -1.09 17.09 15.01
N ALA A 177 -2.07 16.56 15.73
CA ALA A 177 -2.59 17.05 16.99
C ALA A 177 -2.99 15.85 17.88
N LYS A 178 -3.39 16.13 19.12
CA LYS A 178 -3.76 15.06 20.07
C LYS A 178 -4.92 14.19 19.56
N ASP A 179 -5.94 14.83 18.99
CA ASP A 179 -7.18 14.24 18.50
C ASP A 179 -7.21 14.05 16.98
N TYR A 180 -6.14 14.41 16.26
CA TYR A 180 -6.09 14.40 14.81
C TYR A 180 -4.70 14.06 14.26
N ASP A 181 -4.61 13.20 13.24
CA ASP A 181 -3.35 12.92 12.56
C ASP A 181 -3.55 12.71 11.06
N ALA A 182 -3.25 13.74 10.25
CA ALA A 182 -3.44 13.72 8.80
C ALA A 182 -2.60 12.65 8.09
N ARG A 183 -1.58 12.07 8.73
CA ARG A 183 -0.80 10.96 8.13
C ARG A 183 -1.64 9.71 7.93
N MET A 184 -2.73 9.59 8.71
CA MET A 184 -3.70 8.51 8.60
C MET A 184 -4.91 8.87 7.72
N ASP A 185 -4.96 10.06 7.11
CA ASP A 185 -5.98 10.41 6.10
C ASP A 185 -5.51 9.90 4.73
N PRO A 186 -6.17 8.89 4.12
CA PRO A 186 -5.77 8.34 2.84
C PRO A 186 -5.64 9.36 1.71
N PHE A 187 -6.49 10.39 1.64
CA PHE A 187 -6.43 11.39 0.57
C PHE A 187 -5.29 12.37 0.82
N ALA A 188 -5.20 12.91 2.04
CA ALA A 188 -4.14 13.86 2.38
C ALA A 188 -2.75 13.21 2.28
N ALA A 189 -2.59 12.01 2.85
CA ALA A 189 -1.33 11.27 2.84
C ALA A 189 -0.92 10.85 1.42
N THR A 190 -1.88 10.48 0.56
CA THR A 190 -1.56 10.18 -0.86
C THR A 190 -1.06 11.41 -1.59
N GLY A 191 -1.74 12.56 -1.43
CA GLY A 191 -1.27 13.81 -2.03
C GLY A 191 0.13 14.20 -1.56
N ALA A 192 0.39 14.10 -0.25
CA ALA A 192 1.70 14.37 0.35
C ALA A 192 2.79 13.39 -0.13
N ALA A 193 2.49 12.09 -0.20
CA ALA A 193 3.44 11.08 -0.64
C ALA A 193 3.85 11.28 -2.10
N LEU A 194 2.89 11.56 -2.97
CA LEU A 194 3.17 11.81 -4.39
C LEU A 194 3.96 13.12 -4.57
N ASN A 195 3.62 14.20 -3.84
CA ASN A 195 4.43 15.42 -3.82
C ASN A 195 5.88 15.14 -3.39
N TYR A 196 6.08 14.29 -2.38
CA TYR A 196 7.41 13.93 -1.92
C TYR A 196 8.17 13.11 -2.96
N LEU A 197 7.52 12.09 -3.53
CA LEU A 197 8.11 11.24 -4.56
C LEU A 197 8.48 12.02 -5.83
N GLU A 198 7.66 12.97 -6.25
CA GLU A 198 7.96 13.89 -7.36
C GLU A 198 9.21 14.72 -7.09
N LYS A 199 9.31 15.30 -5.88
CA LYS A 199 10.50 16.05 -5.45
C LYS A 199 11.75 15.15 -5.47
N LEU A 200 11.66 13.96 -4.90
CA LEU A 200 12.79 13.01 -4.87
C LEU A 200 13.20 12.58 -6.28
N ASN A 201 12.24 12.33 -7.17
CA ASN A 201 12.56 11.98 -8.54
C ASN A 201 13.29 13.12 -9.26
N ALA A 202 12.90 14.38 -9.02
CA ALA A 202 13.61 15.54 -9.54
C ALA A 202 15.03 15.64 -8.98
N ASP A 203 15.23 15.45 -7.67
CA ASP A 203 16.56 15.50 -7.03
C ASP A 203 17.53 14.46 -7.61
N PHE A 204 17.03 13.28 -7.95
CA PHE A 204 17.82 12.18 -8.52
C PHE A 204 17.70 12.08 -10.04
N ASN A 205 17.44 13.21 -10.72
CA ASN A 205 17.49 13.33 -12.18
C ASN A 205 16.60 12.32 -12.93
N GLY A 206 15.42 12.00 -12.39
CA GLY A 206 14.50 11.06 -12.99
C GLY A 206 14.73 9.59 -12.58
N ASP A 207 15.76 9.29 -11.78
CA ASP A 207 16.00 7.92 -11.29
C ASP A 207 15.00 7.56 -10.17
N TRP A 208 13.97 6.81 -10.56
CA TRP A 208 12.95 6.33 -9.64
C TRP A 208 13.48 5.36 -8.58
N LEU A 209 14.52 4.56 -8.85
CA LEU A 209 15.03 3.63 -7.84
C LEU A 209 15.76 4.37 -6.73
N LEU A 210 16.52 5.41 -7.07
CA LEU A 210 17.13 6.32 -6.09
C LEU A 210 16.07 7.13 -5.34
N ALA A 211 15.05 7.63 -6.02
CA ALA A 211 13.93 8.34 -5.38
C ALA A 211 13.20 7.44 -4.37
N LEU A 212 12.91 6.19 -4.72
CA LEU A 212 12.28 5.22 -3.81
C LEU A 212 13.19 4.86 -2.62
N ALA A 213 14.50 4.70 -2.86
CA ALA A 213 15.45 4.49 -1.77
C ALA A 213 15.49 5.69 -0.81
N ALA A 214 15.47 6.91 -1.35
CA ALA A 214 15.46 8.14 -0.59
C ALA A 214 14.16 8.35 0.18
N TYR A 215 13.01 7.93 -0.35
CA TYR A 215 11.74 7.94 0.37
C TYR A 215 11.83 7.11 1.66
N ASN A 216 12.49 5.94 1.59
CA ASN A 216 12.63 5.04 2.72
C ASN A 216 13.69 5.49 3.75
N CYS A 217 14.89 5.91 3.32
CA CYS A 217 16.00 6.20 4.24
C CYS A 217 16.40 7.67 4.37
N GLY A 218 15.70 8.55 3.66
CA GLY A 218 16.02 9.96 3.53
C GLY A 218 16.99 10.28 2.39
N GLU A 219 16.66 11.34 1.66
CA GLU A 219 17.44 11.90 0.53
C GLU A 219 18.90 12.20 0.86
N GLY A 220 19.19 12.79 2.02
CA GLY A 220 20.57 13.13 2.41
C GLY A 220 21.45 11.90 2.65
N ARG A 221 20.86 10.74 2.99
CA ARG A 221 21.62 9.48 3.10
C ARG A 221 21.96 8.95 1.72
N VAL A 222 21.00 8.92 0.80
CA VAL A 222 21.23 8.48 -0.58
C VAL A 222 22.28 9.36 -1.25
N GLN A 223 22.15 10.68 -1.14
CA GLN A 223 23.11 11.63 -1.71
C GLN A 223 24.53 11.40 -1.18
N ARG A 224 24.69 11.19 0.13
CA ARG A 224 26.01 10.90 0.73
C ARG A 224 26.66 9.63 0.15
N GLU A 225 25.87 8.59 -0.10
CA GLU A 225 26.38 7.36 -0.70
C GLU A 225 26.73 7.53 -2.18
N ILE A 226 25.94 8.33 -2.92
CA ILE A 226 26.26 8.73 -4.30
C ILE A 226 27.60 9.47 -4.34
N ASP A 227 27.79 10.48 -3.49
CA ASP A 227 29.01 11.29 -3.46
C ASP A 227 30.24 10.43 -3.08
N ARG A 228 30.06 9.48 -2.16
CA ARG A 228 31.10 8.52 -1.79
C ARG A 228 31.49 7.60 -2.93
N ASN A 229 30.53 7.08 -3.70
CA ASN A 229 30.85 6.23 -4.84
C ASN A 229 31.51 7.05 -5.95
N ARG A 230 30.99 8.26 -6.22
CA ARG A 230 31.56 9.17 -7.21
C ARG A 230 33.01 9.54 -6.91
N SER A 231 33.35 9.83 -5.66
CA SER A 231 34.74 10.15 -5.27
C SER A 231 35.71 8.97 -5.42
N LYS A 232 35.19 7.75 -5.50
CA LYS A 232 35.94 6.51 -5.75
C LYS A 232 35.88 6.04 -7.21
N GLY A 233 35.22 6.79 -8.11
CA GLY A 233 34.99 6.36 -9.49
C GLY A 233 34.09 5.12 -9.62
N LEU A 234 33.25 4.85 -8.61
CA LEU A 234 32.33 3.71 -8.60
C LEU A 234 30.94 4.10 -9.15
N PRO A 235 30.15 3.14 -9.67
CA PRO A 235 28.79 3.41 -10.12
C PRO A 235 27.90 3.97 -9.00
N THR A 236 26.99 4.87 -9.35
CA THR A 236 26.12 5.59 -8.40
C THR A 236 24.65 5.21 -8.48
N ASP A 237 24.32 4.16 -9.24
CA ASP A 237 22.96 3.63 -9.32
C ASP A 237 22.56 2.92 -8.02
N PHE A 238 21.25 2.76 -7.79
CA PHE A 238 20.69 2.15 -6.59
C PHE A 238 21.36 0.81 -6.19
N TRP A 239 21.69 -0.04 -7.17
CA TRP A 239 22.22 -1.37 -6.91
C TRP A 239 23.68 -1.35 -6.42
N SER A 240 24.38 -0.24 -6.66
CA SER A 240 25.79 -0.06 -6.34
C SER A 240 26.03 0.73 -5.04
N LEU A 241 25.00 1.35 -4.47
CA LEU A 241 25.12 2.17 -3.25
C LEU A 241 25.16 1.32 -1.97
N SER A 242 25.98 1.75 -1.00
CA SER A 242 26.05 1.14 0.33
C SER A 242 24.93 1.65 1.26
N LEU A 243 23.71 1.23 0.96
CA LEU A 243 22.50 1.65 1.69
C LEU A 243 22.18 0.70 2.87
N PRO A 244 21.39 1.16 3.88
CA PRO A 244 20.89 0.29 4.95
C PRO A 244 20.19 -0.95 4.39
N LYS A 245 20.24 -2.07 5.12
CA LYS A 245 19.61 -3.32 4.68
C LYS A 245 18.13 -3.14 4.32
N GLU A 246 17.38 -2.45 5.17
CA GLU A 246 15.95 -2.19 4.96
C GLU A 246 15.68 -1.50 3.61
N THR A 247 16.51 -0.51 3.27
CA THR A 247 16.43 0.27 2.02
C THR A 247 16.89 -0.51 0.80
N ARG A 248 17.99 -1.27 0.92
CA ARG A 248 18.43 -2.20 -0.13
C ARG A 248 17.35 -3.23 -0.45
N GLU A 249 16.54 -3.58 0.54
CA GLU A 249 15.41 -4.49 0.38
C GLU A 249 14.11 -3.78 -0.03
N TYR A 250 13.99 -2.47 0.14
CA TYR A 250 12.76 -1.72 -0.10
C TYR A 250 12.34 -1.73 -1.57
N VAL A 251 13.23 -1.29 -2.46
CA VAL A 251 12.97 -1.26 -3.91
C VAL A 251 12.75 -2.68 -4.47
N PRO A 252 13.56 -3.70 -4.14
CA PRO A 252 13.29 -5.07 -4.61
C PRO A 252 11.95 -5.64 -4.14
N ARG A 253 11.47 -5.29 -2.94
CA ARG A 253 10.14 -5.73 -2.47
C ARG A 253 9.01 -5.16 -3.33
N LEU A 254 9.10 -3.89 -3.70
CA LEU A 254 8.14 -3.26 -4.61
C LEU A 254 8.17 -3.91 -5.99
N LEU A 255 9.36 -4.09 -6.57
CA LEU A 255 9.52 -4.69 -7.90
C LEU A 255 9.07 -6.15 -7.92
N ALA A 256 9.27 -6.90 -6.84
CA ALA A 256 8.73 -8.25 -6.71
C ALA A 256 7.20 -8.26 -6.63
N PHE A 257 6.60 -7.30 -5.92
CA PHE A 257 5.14 -7.19 -5.86
C PHE A 257 4.54 -6.77 -7.21
N LYS A 258 5.19 -5.87 -7.95
CA LYS A 258 4.87 -5.54 -9.35
C LYS A 258 4.83 -6.81 -10.22
N GLU A 259 5.87 -7.63 -10.16
CA GLU A 259 5.96 -8.90 -10.91
C GLU A 259 4.82 -9.86 -10.54
N LEU A 260 4.60 -10.07 -9.25
CA LEU A 260 3.59 -11.02 -8.76
C LEU A 260 2.16 -10.59 -9.07
N THR A 261 1.86 -9.29 -8.96
CA THR A 261 0.52 -8.78 -9.25
C THR A 261 0.24 -8.78 -10.76
N ARG A 262 1.20 -8.35 -11.59
CA ARG A 262 1.07 -8.40 -13.05
C ARG A 262 0.85 -9.82 -13.56
N ASN A 263 1.54 -10.78 -12.95
CA ASN A 263 1.49 -12.20 -13.33
C ASN A 263 0.67 -13.04 -12.34
N ALA A 264 -0.33 -12.45 -11.68
CA ALA A 264 -1.06 -13.08 -10.57
C ALA A 264 -1.59 -14.48 -10.91
N LYS A 265 -2.17 -14.68 -12.11
CA LYS A 265 -2.66 -15.98 -12.58
C LYS A 265 -1.56 -17.05 -12.61
N ARG A 266 -0.36 -16.72 -13.09
CA ARG A 266 0.80 -17.62 -13.14
C ARG A 266 1.24 -18.08 -11.75
N TYR A 267 1.09 -17.21 -10.75
CA TYR A 267 1.47 -17.49 -9.37
C TYR A 267 0.31 -18.01 -8.51
N GLY A 268 -0.87 -18.28 -9.11
CA GLY A 268 -2.05 -18.75 -8.37
C GLY A 268 -2.61 -17.71 -7.38
N ILE A 269 -2.35 -16.43 -7.61
CA ILE A 269 -2.84 -15.32 -6.80
C ILE A 269 -4.21 -14.89 -7.34
N ALA A 270 -5.22 -14.89 -6.48
CA ALA A 270 -6.52 -14.30 -6.78
C ALA A 270 -6.50 -12.82 -6.35
N LEU A 271 -6.37 -11.91 -7.31
CA LEU A 271 -6.54 -10.48 -7.05
C LEU A 271 -8.01 -10.18 -6.76
N ALA A 272 -8.25 -9.21 -5.88
CA ALA A 272 -9.57 -8.73 -5.56
C ALA A 272 -10.16 -7.95 -6.73
N ASP A 273 -11.42 -8.24 -7.04
CA ASP A 273 -12.22 -7.47 -8.00
C ASP A 273 -12.25 -5.99 -7.61
N THR A 274 -11.66 -5.16 -8.47
CA THR A 274 -11.46 -3.75 -8.23
C THR A 274 -11.89 -2.96 -9.47
N PRO A 275 -13.21 -2.77 -9.66
CA PRO A 275 -13.72 -1.97 -10.78
C PRO A 275 -13.05 -0.61 -10.84
N ASN A 276 -12.78 -0.09 -12.05
CA ASN A 276 -12.17 1.21 -12.27
C ASN A 276 -13.20 2.34 -12.03
N GLU A 277 -13.73 2.41 -10.81
CA GLU A 277 -14.67 3.43 -10.39
C GLU A 277 -14.42 3.87 -8.94
N ALA A 278 -14.83 5.10 -8.63
CA ALA A 278 -14.65 5.68 -7.32
C ALA A 278 -15.52 4.99 -6.24
N LYS A 279 -14.93 4.03 -5.52
CA LYS A 279 -15.57 3.34 -4.37
C LYS A 279 -15.76 4.23 -3.13
N LEU A 280 -14.89 5.22 -2.96
CA LEU A 280 -14.92 6.14 -1.82
C LEU A 280 -15.47 7.51 -2.23
N ALA A 281 -16.21 8.13 -1.31
CA ALA A 281 -16.63 9.52 -1.39
C ALA A 281 -16.01 10.32 -0.24
N GLN A 282 -15.93 11.64 -0.42
CA GLN A 282 -15.56 12.59 0.62
C GLN A 282 -16.80 13.43 0.96
N LEU A 283 -17.35 13.24 2.15
CA LEU A 283 -18.47 14.01 2.65
C LEU A 283 -17.96 15.23 3.41
N ARG A 284 -18.32 16.43 2.96
CA ARG A 284 -17.96 17.67 3.66
C ARG A 284 -18.77 17.83 4.95
N ILE A 285 -18.12 18.29 6.00
CA ILE A 285 -18.70 18.61 7.31
C ILE A 285 -18.26 20.00 7.77
N ASP A 286 -19.11 20.67 8.54
CA ASP A 286 -18.89 22.00 9.11
C ASP A 286 -18.95 22.00 10.64
N LYS A 287 -19.50 20.94 11.24
CA LYS A 287 -19.59 20.72 12.69
C LYS A 287 -18.90 19.42 13.11
N PRO A 288 -18.44 19.31 14.38
CA PRO A 288 -17.98 18.05 14.93
C PRO A 288 -19.08 16.98 14.87
N VAL A 289 -18.72 15.77 14.47
CA VAL A 289 -19.61 14.63 14.29
C VAL A 289 -19.00 13.41 14.98
N ASN A 290 -19.77 12.71 15.81
CA ASN A 290 -19.37 11.40 16.32
C ASN A 290 -19.58 10.36 15.22
N LEU A 291 -18.49 9.81 14.68
CA LEU A 291 -18.53 8.89 13.53
C LEU A 291 -19.34 7.62 13.84
N ARG A 292 -19.18 7.05 15.05
CA ARG A 292 -19.92 5.84 15.43
C ARG A 292 -21.43 6.12 15.50
N GLN A 293 -21.82 7.24 16.12
CA GLN A 293 -23.22 7.63 16.22
C GLN A 293 -23.83 7.90 14.85
N ALA A 294 -23.14 8.67 14.00
CA ALA A 294 -23.59 8.98 12.65
C ALA A 294 -23.73 7.70 11.80
N ALA A 295 -22.76 6.78 11.90
CA ALA A 295 -22.85 5.48 11.24
C ALA A 295 -24.06 4.68 11.70
N MET A 296 -24.27 4.53 13.02
CA MET A 296 -25.39 3.77 13.57
C MET A 296 -26.75 4.33 13.12
N GLN A 297 -26.93 5.66 13.16
CA GLN A 297 -28.18 6.29 12.73
C GLN A 297 -28.41 6.20 11.22
N ALA A 298 -27.35 6.17 10.42
CA ALA A 298 -27.45 5.93 8.99
C ALA A 298 -27.49 4.42 8.63
N GLY A 299 -27.51 3.52 9.62
CA GLY A 299 -27.52 2.08 9.40
C GLY A 299 -26.25 1.53 8.74
N LEU A 300 -25.12 2.23 8.91
CA LEU A 300 -23.78 1.76 8.51
C LEU A 300 -23.12 0.98 9.65
N ASP A 301 -22.13 0.17 9.29
CA ASP A 301 -21.20 -0.42 10.24
C ASP A 301 -20.26 0.66 10.81
N ALA A 302 -20.38 0.91 12.11
CA ALA A 302 -19.65 1.98 12.80
C ALA A 302 -18.13 1.77 12.83
N ASP A 303 -17.68 0.51 12.90
CA ASP A 303 -16.27 0.17 12.85
C ASP A 303 -15.70 0.45 11.44
N SER A 304 -16.45 0.12 10.39
CA SER A 304 -16.07 0.40 9.00
C SER A 304 -15.93 1.89 8.72
N LEU A 305 -16.86 2.73 9.18
CA LEU A 305 -16.75 4.19 9.00
C LEU A 305 -15.53 4.74 9.78
N THR A 306 -15.31 4.27 11.00
CA THR A 306 -14.17 4.71 11.82
C THR A 306 -12.83 4.26 11.22
N ALA A 307 -12.76 3.04 10.69
CA ALA A 307 -11.55 2.48 10.05
C ALA A 307 -11.16 3.19 8.74
N LEU A 308 -12.12 3.83 8.06
CA LEU A 308 -11.84 4.71 6.92
C LEU A 308 -11.41 6.12 7.33
N ASN A 309 -11.65 6.51 8.59
CA ASN A 309 -11.32 7.82 9.13
C ASN A 309 -10.42 7.77 10.38
N PRO A 310 -9.33 6.99 10.37
CA PRO A 310 -8.48 6.81 11.56
C PRO A 310 -7.75 8.09 11.97
N TYR A 311 -7.64 9.05 11.05
CA TYR A 311 -7.10 10.38 11.32
C TYR A 311 -7.90 11.19 12.34
N PHE A 312 -9.17 10.85 12.62
CA PHE A 312 -9.91 11.37 13.78
C PHE A 312 -9.74 10.43 14.98
N ARG A 313 -8.68 10.63 15.76
CA ARG A 313 -8.19 9.66 16.76
C ARG A 313 -9.17 9.35 17.91
N THR A 314 -10.15 10.21 18.12
CA THR A 314 -11.19 10.07 19.14
C THR A 314 -12.50 9.51 18.59
N GLY A 315 -12.60 9.29 17.27
CA GLY A 315 -13.86 8.97 16.58
C GLY A 315 -14.82 10.15 16.46
N ILE A 316 -14.40 11.35 16.88
CA ILE A 316 -15.14 12.60 16.69
C ILE A 316 -14.39 13.45 15.68
N THR A 317 -15.09 13.92 14.66
CA THR A 317 -14.49 14.76 13.62
C THR A 317 -14.10 16.12 14.16
N THR A 318 -13.06 16.71 13.56
CA THR A 318 -12.50 18.00 13.95
C THR A 318 -12.43 18.92 12.72
N PRO A 319 -13.54 19.59 12.34
CA PRO A 319 -13.62 20.44 11.14
C PRO A 319 -12.53 21.51 11.01
N ARG A 320 -11.93 21.94 12.14
CA ARG A 320 -10.78 22.85 12.18
C ARG A 320 -9.51 22.29 11.52
N TYR A 321 -9.36 20.97 11.45
CA TYR A 321 -8.21 20.30 10.85
C TYR A 321 -8.59 19.61 9.53
N SER A 322 -9.74 18.93 9.52
CA SER A 322 -10.28 18.29 8.32
C SER A 322 -11.79 18.39 8.33
N ASN A 323 -12.33 18.95 7.25
CA ASN A 323 -13.76 19.14 7.02
C ASN A 323 -14.36 18.01 6.18
N ARG A 324 -13.75 16.81 6.17
CA ARG A 324 -14.23 15.67 5.40
C ARG A 324 -14.32 14.39 6.22
N ILE A 325 -15.31 13.57 5.86
CA ILE A 325 -15.44 12.16 6.25
C ILE A 325 -15.33 11.32 4.98
N ILE A 326 -14.50 10.29 5.01
CA ILE A 326 -14.34 9.29 3.96
C ILE A 326 -15.32 8.14 4.21
N LEU A 327 -16.03 7.72 3.18
CA LEU A 327 -17.02 6.64 3.28
C LEU A 327 -17.22 5.92 1.93
N PRO A 328 -17.81 4.70 1.92
CA PRO A 328 -18.27 4.09 0.68
C PRO A 328 -19.26 4.99 -0.04
N ARG A 329 -19.04 5.21 -1.33
CA ARG A 329 -19.79 6.17 -2.15
C ARG A 329 -21.31 5.94 -2.09
N GLU A 330 -21.73 4.67 -2.08
CA GLU A 330 -23.14 4.27 -2.00
C GLU A 330 -23.88 4.75 -0.72
N HIS A 331 -23.15 5.13 0.32
CA HIS A 331 -23.74 5.61 1.58
C HIS A 331 -23.71 7.14 1.74
N ALA A 332 -23.12 7.87 0.78
CA ALA A 332 -22.87 9.31 0.91
C ALA A 332 -24.16 10.11 1.17
N GLN A 333 -25.20 9.89 0.38
CA GLN A 333 -26.47 10.62 0.52
C GLN A 333 -27.12 10.37 1.89
N ARG A 334 -27.16 9.12 2.34
CA ARG A 334 -27.77 8.75 3.62
C ARG A 334 -27.01 9.35 4.80
N LEU A 335 -25.68 9.26 4.81
CA LEU A 335 -24.87 9.83 5.89
C LEU A 335 -24.99 11.36 5.92
N THR A 336 -25.13 12.01 4.76
CA THR A 336 -25.38 13.46 4.66
C THR A 336 -26.64 13.86 5.41
N GLN A 337 -27.76 13.17 5.17
CA GLN A 337 -29.06 13.47 5.80
C GLN A 337 -28.98 13.28 7.32
N VAL A 338 -28.34 12.20 7.78
CA VAL A 338 -28.16 11.93 9.22
C VAL A 338 -27.28 12.99 9.88
N ILE A 339 -26.17 13.38 9.26
CA ILE A 339 -25.28 14.40 9.82
C ILE A 339 -25.97 15.77 9.87
N ALA A 340 -26.80 16.12 8.89
CA ALA A 340 -27.58 17.34 8.92
C ALA A 340 -28.48 17.40 10.17
N ALA A 341 -29.17 16.30 10.50
CA ALA A 341 -30.09 16.20 11.63
C ALA A 341 -29.39 16.05 13.01
N LEU A 342 -28.14 15.57 13.05
CA LEU A 342 -27.41 15.38 14.31
C LEU A 342 -27.00 16.72 14.95
N PRO A 343 -27.06 16.86 16.28
CA PRO A 343 -26.42 17.98 16.96
C PRO A 343 -24.88 17.88 16.80
N ALA A 344 -24.20 19.02 16.95
CA ALA A 344 -22.74 19.02 17.00
C ALA A 344 -22.25 18.14 18.17
N ALA A 345 -21.29 17.25 17.89
CA ALA A 345 -20.72 16.38 18.90
C ALA A 345 -19.80 17.18 19.85
N SER A 346 -19.99 17.03 21.16
CA SER A 346 -19.04 17.57 22.12
C SER A 346 -17.76 16.73 22.13
N PRO A 347 -16.57 17.33 22.05
CA PRO A 347 -15.31 16.63 22.29
C PRO A 347 -15.25 16.24 23.77
N ARG A 348 -15.85 15.12 24.15
CA ARG A 348 -15.79 14.65 25.53
C ARG A 348 -14.35 14.20 25.81
N ALA A 349 -13.79 14.64 26.94
CA ALA A 349 -12.53 14.13 27.49
C ALA A 349 -12.73 12.67 27.95
N GLY A 350 -12.88 11.74 27.00
CA GLY A 350 -13.06 10.31 27.24
C GLY A 350 -11.78 9.56 26.93
N SER A 351 -11.36 8.71 27.86
CA SER A 351 -10.10 7.98 27.87
C SER A 351 -9.68 7.46 26.50
N SER A 352 -8.52 7.90 26.04
CA SER A 352 -7.80 7.21 24.99
C SER A 352 -7.60 5.77 25.46
N LYS A 353 -8.38 4.81 24.94
CA LYS A 353 -7.82 3.47 24.81
C LYS A 353 -6.62 3.67 23.90
N ALA A 354 -5.44 3.63 24.50
CA ALA A 354 -4.18 3.56 23.77
C ALA A 354 -4.41 2.52 22.69
N HIS A 355 -4.36 2.92 21.43
CA HIS A 355 -4.39 1.95 20.34
C HIS A 355 -3.18 1.07 20.61
N GLN A 356 -3.45 -0.18 21.01
CA GLN A 356 -2.40 -1.19 21.09
C GLN A 356 -1.75 -1.18 19.72
N TYR A 357 -0.50 -0.72 19.66
CA TYR A 357 0.23 -0.52 18.43
C TYR A 357 0.19 -1.84 17.65
N ASN A 358 -0.57 -1.87 16.56
CA ASN A 358 -0.50 -2.98 15.61
C ASN A 358 0.82 -2.82 14.88
N THR A 359 1.87 -3.37 15.47
CA THR A 359 3.18 -3.49 14.85
C THR A 359 3.02 -4.16 13.50
N LEU A 360 3.67 -3.62 12.45
CA LEU A 360 3.68 -4.21 11.12
C LEU A 360 3.95 -5.71 11.23
N ALA A 361 3.06 -6.52 10.63
CA ALA A 361 3.28 -7.95 10.46
C ALA A 361 4.38 -8.15 9.40
N THR A 362 5.62 -7.84 9.76
CA THR A 362 6.78 -8.39 9.05
C THR A 362 6.78 -9.89 9.29
N THR A 363 6.68 -10.64 8.19
CA THR A 363 6.88 -12.08 8.04
C THR A 363 7.45 -12.81 9.27
N GLN A 364 6.59 -13.15 10.23
CA GLN A 364 6.82 -14.25 11.15
C GLN A 364 5.95 -15.41 10.69
N THR A 365 6.58 -16.33 9.96
CA THR A 365 6.07 -17.68 9.75
C THR A 365 5.91 -18.37 11.11
N GLY A 366 4.66 -18.67 11.47
CA GLY A 366 4.34 -19.65 12.50
C GLY A 366 3.83 -19.08 13.83
N LYS A 367 2.52 -18.87 13.94
CA LYS A 367 1.63 -19.45 14.97
C LYS A 367 0.20 -18.94 14.76
N LYS A 368 -0.77 -19.82 15.02
CA LYS A 368 -2.21 -19.61 14.79
C LYS A 368 -2.70 -18.29 15.42
N ALA A 369 -3.15 -17.35 14.59
CA ALA A 369 -4.06 -16.28 15.00
C ALA A 369 -5.30 -16.35 14.12
N ALA A 370 -6.27 -17.17 14.55
CA ALA A 370 -7.62 -17.16 14.02
C ALA A 370 -8.38 -15.98 14.65
N LYS A 371 -8.20 -14.77 14.10
CA LYS A 371 -9.12 -13.64 14.29
C LYS A 371 -9.22 -12.91 12.96
N GLY A 372 -10.37 -13.04 12.30
CA GLY A 372 -10.64 -12.36 11.04
C GLY A 372 -10.41 -10.86 11.17
N THR A 373 -9.58 -10.31 10.30
CA THR A 373 -9.31 -8.87 10.20
C THR A 373 -10.61 -8.13 9.92
N GLN A 374 -10.83 -6.98 10.58
CA GLN A 374 -12.06 -6.18 10.45
C GLN A 374 -12.41 -5.83 8.99
N TYR A 375 -11.40 -5.71 8.12
CA TYR A 375 -11.56 -5.48 6.68
C TYR A 375 -12.28 -6.63 5.95
N THR A 376 -12.17 -7.87 6.40
CA THR A 376 -12.88 -9.02 5.81
C THR A 376 -14.38 -8.98 6.14
N ARG A 377 -14.79 -8.37 7.27
CA ARG A 377 -16.21 -8.21 7.64
C ARG A 377 -16.98 -7.23 6.74
N VAL A 378 -16.29 -6.25 6.15
CA VAL A 378 -16.88 -5.33 5.15
C VAL A 378 -17.43 -6.13 3.96
N LYS A 379 -16.73 -7.19 3.53
CA LYS A 379 -17.10 -8.01 2.38
C LYS A 379 -18.22 -9.01 2.66
N THR A 380 -18.25 -9.61 3.86
CA THR A 380 -19.27 -10.63 4.19
C THR A 380 -20.69 -10.07 4.27
N LYS A 381 -20.86 -8.76 4.53
CA LYS A 381 -22.18 -8.10 4.55
C LYS A 381 -22.60 -7.45 3.22
N LEU A 382 -21.66 -7.12 2.32
CA LEU A 382 -21.99 -6.59 0.99
C LEU A 382 -22.50 -7.68 0.03
N ARG A 383 -21.98 -8.91 0.14
CA ARG A 383 -22.49 -10.07 -0.64
C ARG A 383 -23.92 -10.47 -0.25
N SER A 384 -24.30 -10.37 1.03
CA SER A 384 -25.66 -10.70 1.46
C SER A 384 -26.70 -9.68 0.99
N ALA A 385 -26.32 -8.41 0.81
CA ALA A 385 -27.21 -7.39 0.23
C ALA A 385 -27.45 -7.60 -1.29
N GLN A 386 -26.44 -8.05 -2.03
CA GLN A 386 -26.58 -8.39 -3.47
C GLN A 386 -27.36 -9.69 -3.70
N LEU A 387 -27.20 -10.70 -2.83
CA LEU A 387 -27.98 -11.94 -2.88
C LEU A 387 -29.46 -11.74 -2.51
N TYR A 388 -29.77 -10.78 -1.63
CA TYR A 388 -31.16 -10.45 -1.30
C TYR A 388 -31.89 -9.76 -2.47
N LYS A 389 -31.23 -8.85 -3.20
CA LYS A 389 -31.82 -8.19 -4.39
C LYS A 389 -32.09 -9.14 -5.57
N ARG A 390 -31.34 -10.24 -5.71
CA ARG A 390 -31.60 -11.26 -6.75
C ARG A 390 -32.77 -12.20 -6.42
N LYS A 391 -33.16 -12.34 -5.15
CA LYS A 391 -34.28 -13.19 -4.71
C LYS A 391 -35.63 -12.45 -4.62
N VAL A 392 -35.63 -11.12 -4.73
CA VAL A 392 -36.85 -10.30 -4.68
C VAL A 392 -37.31 -9.88 -6.09
N ASN A 393 -36.46 -10.07 -7.11
CA ASN A 393 -36.74 -9.76 -8.52
C ASN A 393 -36.76 -11.01 -9.42
N ALA A 394 -36.88 -12.20 -8.83
CA ALA A 394 -37.17 -13.48 -9.48
C ALA A 394 -38.29 -14.13 -8.67
#